data_AF-K9JT38-F1
#
_entry.id   AF-K9JT38-F1
#
_cell.length_a   1.000
_cell.length_b   1.000
_cell.length_c   1.000
_cell.angle_alpha   90.00
_cell.angle_beta   90.00
_cell.angle_gamma   90.00
#
_symmetry.space_group_name_H-M   'P 1'
#
loop_
_entity.id
_entity.type
_entity.pdbx_description
1 polymer ?
#
loop_
_entity_poly.entity_id
_entity_poly.type
_entity_poly.pdbx_seq_one_letter_code
_entity_poly.pdbx_strand_id
1 'polypeptide(L)'
;PDFGGFLVKANSEGEPGPMDYGRNHADGANMLADALNVGFKAVKHSANTPKPIVMWRAFVYSPKGTDRASQAYDEFMPLDGHFRENVIIQVKNGPIDFQLREP
;
A
#
# COMPACT_ATOMS: atom_id res chain seq x y z
N PRO A 1 8.88 13.66 -18.70
CA PRO A 1 8.40 12.40 -18.10
C PRO A 1 7.70 12.70 -16.77
N ASP A 2 6.52 12.15 -16.56
CA ASP A 2 5.56 12.54 -15.52
C ASP A 2 4.80 11.31 -14.95
N PHE A 3 5.48 10.16 -14.91
CA PHE A 3 4.92 8.92 -14.36
C PHE A 3 4.43 9.12 -12.92
N GLY A 4 3.16 8.79 -12.66
CA GLY A 4 2.51 9.04 -11.37
C GLY A 4 2.91 8.08 -10.25
N GLY A 5 3.44 6.89 -10.56
CA GLY A 5 3.84 5.89 -9.58
C GLY A 5 3.08 4.57 -9.69
N PHE A 6 3.04 3.81 -8.60
CA PHE A 6 2.51 2.43 -8.58
C PHE A 6 1.20 2.30 -7.80
N LEU A 7 0.35 1.39 -8.25
CA LEU A 7 -0.77 0.84 -7.49
C LEU A 7 -0.44 -0.60 -7.13
N VAL A 8 -0.58 -0.98 -5.86
CA VAL A 8 -0.13 -2.30 -5.37
C VAL A 8 -1.24 -3.01 -4.60
N LYS A 9 -1.57 -4.23 -5.02
CA LYS A 9 -2.28 -5.25 -4.23
C LYS A 9 -1.25 -6.32 -3.88
N ALA A 10 -1.03 -6.60 -2.60
CA ALA A 10 -0.01 -7.54 -2.13
C ALA A 10 -0.51 -8.32 -0.92
N ASN A 11 -0.12 -9.59 -0.79
CA ASN A 11 -0.58 -10.53 0.25
C ASN A 11 -2.10 -10.53 0.42
N SER A 12 -2.82 -10.59 -0.70
CA SER A 12 -4.29 -10.53 -0.74
C SER A 12 -4.81 -11.43 -1.85
N GLU A 13 -5.68 -12.38 -1.50
CA GLU A 13 -6.37 -13.28 -2.45
C GLU A 13 -5.42 -14.05 -3.38
N GLY A 14 -4.28 -14.49 -2.85
CA GLY A 14 -3.27 -15.24 -3.60
C GLY A 14 -2.27 -14.38 -4.36
N GLU A 15 -2.43 -13.05 -4.35
CA GLU A 15 -1.39 -12.15 -4.88
C GLU A 15 -0.15 -12.16 -4.00
N PRO A 16 1.05 -12.20 -4.60
CA PRO A 16 2.30 -12.25 -3.87
C PRO A 16 2.54 -10.96 -3.08
N GLY A 17 3.37 -11.03 -2.06
CA GLY A 17 3.76 -9.83 -1.33
C GLY A 17 4.82 -10.04 -0.24
N PRO A 18 5.17 -8.96 0.47
CA PRO A 18 6.24 -8.97 1.47
C PRO A 18 6.16 -10.08 2.53
N MET A 19 4.94 -10.46 2.95
CA MET A 19 4.75 -11.47 4.00
C MET A 19 5.19 -12.87 3.57
N ASP A 20 5.21 -13.16 2.26
CA ASP A 20 5.72 -14.42 1.72
C ASP A 20 7.23 -14.58 1.99
N TYR A 21 7.89 -13.46 2.29
CA TYR A 21 9.31 -13.36 2.58
C TYR A 21 9.59 -12.94 4.04
N GLY A 22 8.60 -13.06 4.92
CA GLY A 22 8.73 -12.71 6.34
C GLY A 22 8.92 -11.21 6.59
N ARG A 23 8.37 -10.35 5.71
CA ARG A 23 8.39 -8.88 5.81
C ARG A 23 6.97 -8.34 5.98
N ASN A 24 6.84 -7.11 6.46
CA ASN A 24 5.53 -6.46 6.60
C ASN A 24 5.19 -5.55 5.41
N HIS A 25 3.99 -4.98 5.40
CA HIS A 25 3.56 -4.07 4.34
C HIS A 25 4.41 -2.79 4.25
N ALA A 26 4.88 -2.25 5.37
CA ALA A 26 5.73 -1.07 5.38
C ALA A 26 7.09 -1.36 4.70
N ASP A 27 7.71 -2.50 4.97
CA ASP A 27 8.96 -2.92 4.30
C ASP A 27 8.80 -2.94 2.77
N GLY A 28 7.72 -3.57 2.28
CA GLY A 28 7.44 -3.67 0.85
C GLY A 28 7.13 -2.33 0.19
N ALA A 29 6.23 -1.55 0.81
CA ALA A 29 5.83 -0.26 0.30
C ALA A 29 7.02 0.73 0.28
N ASN A 30 7.82 0.74 1.35
CA ASN A 30 8.96 1.64 1.49
C ASN A 30 10.07 1.31 0.49
N MET A 31 10.31 0.04 0.18
CA MET A 31 11.27 -0.35 -0.86
C MET A 31 10.90 0.23 -2.23
N LEU A 32 9.62 0.12 -2.63
CA LEU A 32 9.14 0.69 -3.89
C LEU A 32 9.19 2.22 -3.87
N ALA A 33 8.84 2.83 -2.74
CA ALA A 33 8.85 4.28 -2.56
C ALA A 33 10.26 4.86 -2.67
N ASP A 34 11.25 4.20 -2.08
CA ASP A 34 12.66 4.57 -2.16
C ASP A 34 13.18 4.42 -3.60
N ALA A 35 12.78 3.37 -4.32
CA ALA A 35 13.14 3.17 -5.73
C ALA A 35 12.58 4.27 -6.65
N LEU A 36 11.32 4.67 -6.46
CA LEU A 36 10.71 5.78 -7.19
C LEU A 36 11.44 7.11 -6.95
N ASN A 37 11.85 7.37 -5.71
CA ASN A 37 12.60 8.59 -5.37
C ASN A 37 13.98 8.64 -6.06
N VAL A 38 14.70 7.51 -6.17
CA VAL A 38 15.98 7.44 -6.89
C VAL A 38 15.76 7.73 -8.38
N GLY A 39 14.79 7.06 -9.01
CA GLY A 39 14.47 7.26 -10.43
C GLY A 39 14.03 8.69 -10.73
N PHE A 40 13.19 9.28 -9.86
CA PHE A 40 12.70 10.65 -10.03
C PHE A 40 13.82 11.68 -9.94
N LYS A 41 14.77 11.53 -9.01
CA LYS A 41 15.93 12.43 -8.88
C LYS A 41 16.89 12.35 -10.08
N ALA A 42 16.97 11.21 -10.76
CA ALA A 42 17.84 11.04 -11.92
C ALA A 42 17.36 11.81 -13.16
N VAL A 43 16.08 12.19 -13.21
CA VAL A 43 15.48 12.93 -14.32
C VAL A 43 15.29 14.39 -13.91
N LYS A 44 15.63 15.34 -14.80
CA LYS A 44 15.38 16.76 -14.56
C LYS A 44 13.88 17.03 -14.57
N HIS A 45 13.32 17.35 -13.42
CA HIS A 45 11.93 17.73 -13.26
C HIS A 45 11.82 19.24 -12.95
N SER A 46 10.69 19.83 -13.34
CA SER A 46 10.34 21.18 -12.91
C SER A 46 10.02 21.16 -11.42
N ALA A 47 10.19 22.29 -10.74
CA ALA A 47 9.83 22.42 -9.32
C ALA A 47 8.34 22.11 -9.03
N ASN A 48 7.48 22.19 -10.06
CA ASN A 48 6.05 21.93 -9.96
C ASN A 48 5.64 20.51 -10.39
N THR A 49 6.58 19.61 -10.68
CA THR A 49 6.25 18.23 -11.03
C THR A 49 5.89 17.44 -9.77
N PRO A 50 4.68 16.84 -9.68
CA PRO A 50 4.33 15.98 -8.55
C PRO A 50 5.30 14.82 -8.41
N LYS A 51 5.69 14.47 -7.18
CA LYS A 51 6.50 13.29 -6.92
C LYS A 51 5.67 12.02 -7.20
N PRO A 52 6.27 10.97 -7.77
CA PRO A 52 5.60 9.69 -7.94
C PRO A 52 5.32 9.03 -6.57
N ILE A 53 4.18 8.35 -6.48
CA ILE A 53 3.69 7.73 -5.24
C ILE A 53 3.62 6.21 -5.32
N VAL A 54 3.58 5.55 -4.17
CA VAL A 54 3.15 4.15 -4.05
C VAL A 54 1.79 4.12 -3.38
N MET A 55 0.75 3.83 -4.14
CA MET A 55 -0.59 3.60 -3.63
C MET A 55 -0.71 2.13 -3.22
N TRP A 56 -0.59 1.86 -1.92
CA TRP A 56 -0.60 0.52 -1.34
C TRP A 56 -1.99 0.19 -0.81
N ARG A 57 -2.63 -0.85 -1.35
CA ARG A 57 -4.02 -1.18 -0.99
C ARG A 57 -4.07 -1.90 0.36
N ALA A 58 -4.91 -1.40 1.27
CA ALA A 58 -5.20 -2.04 2.56
C ALA A 58 -6.26 -3.16 2.48
N PHE A 59 -6.66 -3.58 1.26
CA PHE A 59 -7.59 -4.68 1.08
C PHE A 59 -6.88 -6.02 1.25
N VAL A 60 -6.63 -6.39 2.51
CA VAL A 60 -5.95 -7.62 2.93
C VAL A 60 -6.82 -8.34 3.95
N TYR A 61 -6.88 -9.67 3.83
CA TYR A 61 -7.57 -10.53 4.77
C TYR A 61 -7.15 -11.99 4.52
N SER A 62 -7.28 -12.82 5.55
CA SER A 62 -7.08 -14.25 5.53
C SER A 62 -8.42 -14.98 5.64
N PRO A 63 -8.64 -16.06 4.87
CA PRO A 63 -9.82 -16.91 5.01
C PRO A 63 -9.83 -17.70 6.31
N LYS A 64 -8.72 -17.72 7.07
CA LYS A 64 -8.59 -18.44 8.34
C LYS A 64 -8.83 -17.54 9.57
N GLY A 65 -8.98 -16.24 9.39
CA GLY A 65 -9.22 -15.29 10.49
C GLY A 65 -10.66 -15.38 11.04
N THR A 66 -10.85 -14.99 12.29
CA THR A 66 -12.14 -15.10 13.00
C THR A 66 -13.15 -14.02 12.59
N ASP A 67 -12.71 -12.78 12.37
CA ASP A 67 -13.52 -11.69 11.83
C ASP A 67 -12.79 -11.11 10.61
N ARG A 68 -13.44 -11.06 9.46
CA ARG A 68 -12.86 -10.46 8.25
C ARG A 68 -12.81 -8.94 8.34
N ALA A 69 -13.76 -8.32 9.02
CA ALA A 69 -13.90 -6.86 9.03
C ALA A 69 -12.78 -6.16 9.81
N SER A 70 -12.21 -6.81 10.83
CA SER A 70 -11.13 -6.22 11.63
C SER A 70 -9.76 -6.28 10.95
N GLN A 71 -9.54 -7.24 10.04
CA GLN A 71 -8.18 -7.63 9.64
C GLN A 71 -7.38 -6.53 8.95
N ALA A 72 -8.01 -5.73 8.08
CA ALA A 72 -7.32 -4.59 7.47
C ALA A 72 -6.82 -3.59 8.52
N TYR A 73 -7.61 -3.37 9.59
CA TYR A 73 -7.21 -2.50 10.70
C TYR A 73 -6.09 -3.15 11.52
N ASP A 74 -6.25 -4.43 11.89
CA ASP A 74 -5.29 -5.17 12.71
C ASP A 74 -3.91 -5.28 12.03
N GLU A 75 -3.88 -5.40 10.71
CA GLU A 75 -2.64 -5.47 9.91
C GLU A 75 -1.95 -4.10 9.75
N PHE A 76 -2.71 -3.02 9.54
CA PHE A 76 -2.12 -1.72 9.19
C PHE A 76 -1.94 -0.76 10.35
N MET A 77 -2.75 -0.84 11.41
CA MET A 77 -2.62 0.07 12.54
C MET A 77 -1.28 -0.02 13.29
N PRO A 78 -0.70 -1.22 13.51
CA PRO A 78 0.63 -1.32 14.09
C PRO A 78 1.73 -0.67 13.22
N LEU A 79 1.45 -0.43 11.93
CA LEU A 79 2.37 0.14 10.96
C LEU A 79 2.19 1.66 10.79
N ASP A 80 1.26 2.29 11.50
CA ASP A 80 1.11 3.74 11.46
C ASP A 80 2.44 4.43 11.84
N GLY A 81 2.78 5.49 11.11
CA GLY A 81 4.07 6.19 11.21
C GLY A 81 5.29 5.46 10.62
N HIS A 82 5.15 4.23 10.09
CA HIS A 82 6.28 3.47 9.53
C HIS A 82 6.41 3.58 8.00
N PHE A 83 5.44 4.20 7.32
CA PHE A 83 5.46 4.38 5.86
C PHE A 83 6.23 5.64 5.43
N ARG A 84 6.88 5.59 4.26
CA ARG A 84 7.51 6.78 3.64
C ARG A 84 6.46 7.82 3.24
N GLU A 85 6.90 9.08 3.14
CA GLU A 85 6.05 10.23 2.77
C GLU A 85 5.31 10.09 1.44
N ASN A 86 5.87 9.32 0.49
CA ASN A 86 5.29 9.09 -0.84
C ASN A 86 4.55 7.75 -0.94
N VAL A 87 4.22 7.12 0.20
CA VAL A 87 3.30 5.99 0.27
C VAL A 87 1.93 6.49 0.68
N ILE A 88 0.89 6.04 -0.03
CA ILE A 88 -0.51 6.30 0.30
C ILE A 88 -1.19 4.96 0.55
N ILE A 89 -1.76 4.79 1.74
CA ILE A 89 -2.58 3.61 2.04
C ILE A 89 -3.97 3.80 1.45
N GLN A 90 -4.29 3.06 0.40
CA GLN A 90 -5.61 3.08 -0.23
C GLN A 90 -6.54 2.12 0.49
N VAL A 91 -7.48 2.67 1.25
CA VAL A 91 -8.52 1.94 1.99
C VAL A 91 -9.82 1.97 1.18
N LYS A 92 -10.59 0.88 1.20
CA LYS A 92 -11.96 0.86 0.66
C LYS A 92 -12.88 1.69 1.57
N ASN A 93 -14.10 1.98 1.11
CA ASN A 93 -15.08 2.71 1.92
C ASN A 93 -15.62 1.90 3.11
N GLY A 94 -15.42 0.59 3.14
CA GLY A 94 -15.80 -0.28 4.24
C GLY A 94 -14.87 -1.49 4.34
N PRO A 95 -15.00 -2.29 5.41
CA PRO A 95 -14.00 -3.29 5.78
C PRO A 95 -14.17 -4.64 5.07
N ILE A 96 -15.24 -4.83 4.28
CA ILE A 96 -15.48 -6.10 3.59
C ILE A 96 -15.09 -5.96 2.12
N ASP A 97 -16.05 -5.72 1.23
CA ASP A 97 -15.80 -5.78 -0.21
C ASP A 97 -16.96 -5.18 -1.00
N PHE A 98 -17.14 -3.87 -0.85
CA PHE A 98 -18.10 -3.08 -1.62
C PHE A 98 -19.54 -3.66 -1.61
N GLN A 99 -19.98 -4.18 -0.47
CA GLN A 99 -21.38 -4.58 -0.29
C GLN A 99 -22.31 -3.37 -0.48
N LEU A 100 -23.60 -3.62 -0.73
CA LEU A 100 -24.61 -2.56 -0.93
C LEU A 100 -24.58 -1.48 0.17
N ARG A 101 -24.23 -1.88 1.39
CA ARG A 101 -23.98 -1.00 2.53
C ARG A 101 -22.90 -1.64 3.40
N GLU A 102 -21.90 -0.85 3.74
CA GLU A 102 -20.87 -1.16 4.73
C GLU A 102 -20.82 -0.01 5.76
N PRO A 103 -20.43 -0.30 7.01
CA PRO A 103 -20.29 0.72 8.05
C PRO A 103 -19.22 1.76 7.74
#